data_AF-A0A849EZ08-F1
#
_entry.id   AF-A0A849EZ08-F1
#
_cell.length_a   1.000
_cell.length_b   1.000
_cell.length_c   1.000
_cell.angle_alpha   90.00
_cell.angle_beta   90.00
_cell.angle_gamma   90.00
#
_symmetry.space_group_name_H-M   'P 1'
#
loop_
_entity.id
_entity.type
_entity.pdbx_description
1 polymer ?
#
loop_
_entity_poly.entity_id
_entity_poly.type
_entity_poly.pdbx_seq_one_letter_code
_entity_poly.pdbx_strand_id
1 'polypeptide(L)'
;ERLTYAVMRRTHDICFNRQHRMAPLFHKLARCLDANIGRQLLKELVEDPAKSFLLHCRKCGDCAIAHMGFLCPESQCPKHIRNGACGGSNHGRCEVFPDRWCVWHRAYLRLNHAGVADRMFEGCVPPRMWELNQTSSWLNYHLGRDHQSVAGAITRHCKTDTCFKSAF
;
A
#
# COMPACT_ATOMS: atom_id res chain seq x y z
N GLU A 1 3.25 6.28 17.34
CA GLU A 1 2.62 6.29 15.99
C GLU A 1 3.15 7.38 15.05
N ARG A 2 3.31 8.63 15.50
CA ARG A 2 3.82 9.75 14.65
C ARG A 2 5.21 9.49 14.06
N LEU A 3 6.16 9.09 14.91
CA LEU A 3 7.52 8.74 14.48
C LEU A 3 7.50 7.59 13.45
N THR A 4 6.72 6.55 13.71
CA THR A 4 6.55 5.41 12.80
C THR A 4 6.02 5.87 11.44
N TYR A 5 5.00 6.73 11.40
CA TYR A 5 4.50 7.32 10.15
C TYR A 5 5.59 8.10 9.42
N ALA A 6 6.32 8.99 10.12
CA ALA A 6 7.35 9.81 9.51
C ALA A 6 8.50 8.97 8.92
N VAL A 7 8.97 7.96 9.66
CA VAL A 7 10.00 7.01 9.19
C VAL A 7 9.48 6.25 7.98
N MET A 8 8.28 5.67 8.05
CA MET A 8 7.72 4.90 6.93
C MET A 8 7.49 5.77 5.70
N ARG A 9 7.04 7.02 5.87
CA ARG A 9 6.89 7.99 4.79
C ARG A 9 8.22 8.29 4.11
N ARG A 10 9.27 8.55 4.88
CA ARG A 10 10.60 8.83 4.35
C ARG A 10 11.19 7.61 3.65
N THR A 11 11.09 6.43 4.25
CA THR A 11 11.54 5.18 3.62
C THR A 11 10.77 4.90 2.32
N HIS A 12 9.46 5.13 2.32
CA HIS A 12 8.65 5.00 1.11
C HIS A 12 9.04 6.02 0.04
N ASP A 13 9.33 7.26 0.40
CA ASP A 13 9.77 8.27 -0.58
C ASP A 13 11.13 7.89 -1.22
N ILE A 14 12.05 7.30 -0.45
CA ILE A 14 13.33 6.86 -0.99
C ILE A 14 13.14 5.61 -1.87
N CYS A 15 12.44 4.60 -1.37
CA CYS A 15 12.38 3.27 -1.99
C CYS A 15 11.24 3.09 -3.00
N PHE A 16 10.16 3.86 -2.89
CA PHE A 16 8.90 3.67 -3.64
C PHE A 16 8.37 5.00 -4.21
N ASN A 17 9.27 5.87 -4.66
CA ASN A 17 8.91 7.06 -5.45
C ASN A 17 9.60 6.97 -6.82
N ARG A 18 8.80 6.93 -7.90
CA ARG A 18 9.30 6.86 -9.29
C ARG A 18 10.07 8.11 -9.72
N GLN A 19 9.88 9.24 -9.05
CA GLN A 19 10.55 10.51 -9.34
C GLN A 19 11.82 10.71 -8.50
N HIS A 20 12.10 9.83 -7.54
CA HIS A 20 13.29 9.96 -6.71
C HIS A 20 14.57 9.70 -7.51
N ARG A 21 15.67 10.36 -7.14
CA ARG A 21 16.96 10.26 -7.84
C ARG A 21 17.48 8.83 -8.00
N MET A 22 17.14 7.94 -7.06
CA MET A 22 17.55 6.53 -7.06
C MET A 22 16.61 5.62 -7.85
N ALA A 23 15.47 6.11 -8.35
CA ALA A 23 14.48 5.29 -9.04
C ALA A 23 15.04 4.51 -10.25
N PRO A 24 15.91 5.08 -11.11
CA PRO A 24 16.50 4.33 -12.22
C PRO A 24 17.39 3.17 -11.76
N LEU A 25 18.10 3.35 -10.65
CA LEU A 25 18.94 2.30 -10.05
C LEU A 25 18.07 1.15 -9.54
N PHE A 26 17.01 1.46 -8.79
CA PHE A 26 16.09 0.44 -8.29
C PHE A 26 15.38 -0.30 -9.41
N HIS A 27 15.01 0.38 -10.50
CA HIS A 27 14.44 -0.27 -11.67
C HIS A 27 15.41 -1.25 -12.33
N LYS A 28 16.68 -0.85 -12.55
CA LYS A 28 17.71 -1.74 -13.09
C LYS A 28 17.96 -2.96 -12.18
N LEU A 29 18.06 -2.73 -10.87
CA LEU A 29 18.22 -3.79 -9.88
C LEU A 29 17.03 -4.75 -9.89
N ALA A 30 15.80 -4.22 -9.93
CA ALA A 30 14.59 -5.02 -10.00
C ALA A 30 14.56 -5.91 -11.25
N ARG A 31 14.95 -5.38 -12.42
CA ARG A 31 15.05 -6.16 -13.66
C ARG A 31 16.07 -7.30 -13.55
N CYS A 32 17.24 -7.04 -12.96
CA CYS A 32 18.29 -8.05 -12.78
C CYS A 32 17.85 -9.16 -11.83
N LEU A 33 17.21 -8.79 -10.71
CA LEU A 33 16.74 -9.74 -9.71
C LEU A 33 15.57 -10.58 -10.21
N ASP A 34 14.64 -9.99 -10.98
CA ASP A 34 13.48 -10.68 -11.51
C ASP A 34 13.82 -11.76 -12.55
N ALA A 35 14.94 -11.59 -13.27
CA ALA A 35 15.42 -12.55 -14.27
C ALA A 35 16.12 -13.79 -13.67
N ASN A 36 16.36 -13.81 -12.36
CA ASN A 36 17.21 -14.81 -11.70
C ASN A 36 16.59 -15.36 -10.41
N ILE A 37 17.25 -16.35 -9.79
CA ILE A 37 16.92 -16.85 -8.45
C ILE A 37 16.95 -15.74 -7.37
N GLY A 38 17.62 -14.62 -7.66
CA GLY A 38 17.65 -13.41 -6.84
C GLY A 38 16.27 -12.87 -6.48
N ARG A 39 15.26 -13.08 -7.33
CA ARG A 39 13.84 -12.77 -7.01
C ARG A 39 13.38 -13.49 -5.75
N GLN A 40 13.61 -14.80 -5.68
CA GLN A 40 13.16 -15.64 -4.56
C GLN A 40 13.93 -15.27 -3.29
N LEU A 41 15.26 -15.11 -3.41
CA LEU A 41 16.13 -14.77 -2.28
C LEU A 41 15.81 -13.39 -1.68
N LEU A 42 15.68 -12.35 -2.51
CA LEU A 42 15.28 -11.01 -2.05
C LEU A 42 13.94 -11.10 -1.29
N LYS A 43 12.97 -11.81 -1.87
CA LYS A 43 11.65 -11.94 -1.28
C LYS A 43 11.70 -12.65 0.07
N GLU A 44 12.27 -13.85 0.12
CA GLU A 44 12.19 -14.73 1.28
C GLU A 44 13.11 -14.31 2.42
N LEU A 45 14.30 -13.78 2.10
CA LEU A 45 15.30 -13.45 3.12
C LEU A 45 15.22 -11.99 3.58
N VAL A 46 14.68 -11.09 2.76
CA VAL A 46 14.68 -9.65 3.05
C VAL A 46 13.27 -9.09 3.13
N GLU A 47 12.49 -9.17 2.05
CA GLU A 47 11.18 -8.52 1.99
C GLU A 47 10.18 -9.12 3.00
N ASP A 48 10.00 -10.44 2.96
CA ASP A 48 9.01 -11.14 3.75
C ASP A 48 9.28 -11.01 5.27
N PRO A 49 10.50 -11.24 5.79
CA PRO A 49 10.78 -11.08 7.22
C PRO A 49 10.61 -9.63 7.68
N ALA A 50 11.18 -8.67 6.95
CA ALA A 50 11.11 -7.25 7.31
C ALA A 50 9.66 -6.74 7.31
N LYS A 51 8.87 -7.05 6.27
CA LYS A 51 7.48 -6.59 6.18
C LYS A 51 6.54 -7.35 7.12
N SER A 52 6.81 -8.63 7.39
CA SER A 52 6.04 -9.38 8.40
C SER A 52 6.23 -8.76 9.78
N PHE A 53 7.48 -8.50 10.18
CA PHE A 53 7.80 -7.89 11.47
C PHE A 53 7.25 -6.47 11.61
N LEU A 54 7.44 -5.61 10.60
CA LEU A 54 7.08 -4.19 10.70
C LEU A 54 5.59 -3.91 10.47
N LEU A 55 4.92 -4.69 9.61
CA LEU A 55 3.58 -4.36 9.08
C LEU A 55 2.57 -5.51 9.23
N HIS A 56 2.98 -6.65 9.79
CA HIS A 56 2.19 -7.89 9.79
C HIS A 56 1.75 -8.28 8.36
N CYS A 57 2.65 -8.08 7.39
CA CYS A 57 2.35 -8.21 5.97
C CYS A 57 1.78 -9.59 5.60
N ARG A 58 0.71 -9.60 4.79
CA ARG A 58 0.07 -10.82 4.26
C ARG A 58 0.58 -11.24 2.87
N LYS A 59 1.66 -10.63 2.40
CA LYS A 59 2.34 -10.94 1.13
C LYS A 59 1.39 -10.89 -0.08
N CYS A 60 0.57 -9.84 -0.18
CA CYS A 60 -0.38 -9.70 -1.29
C CYS A 60 0.29 -9.37 -2.65
N GLY A 61 1.59 -9.00 -2.64
CA GLY A 61 2.36 -8.60 -3.83
C GLY A 61 1.95 -7.26 -4.46
N ASP A 62 0.90 -6.62 -3.95
CA ASP A 62 0.31 -5.40 -4.48
C ASP A 62 0.05 -4.41 -3.33
N CYS A 63 1.11 -3.72 -2.90
CA CYS A 63 1.17 -3.07 -1.60
C CYS A 63 0.46 -1.69 -1.58
N ALA A 64 -0.60 -1.54 -0.80
CA ALA A 64 -1.39 -0.30 -0.69
C ALA A 64 -1.15 0.51 0.60
N ILE A 65 -0.08 0.23 1.36
CA ILE A 65 0.14 0.86 2.68
C ILE A 65 0.27 2.39 2.61
N ALA A 66 0.80 2.92 1.51
CA ALA A 66 0.99 4.36 1.33
C ALA A 66 -0.34 5.12 1.26
N HIS A 67 -1.39 4.46 0.76
CA HIS A 67 -2.75 5.02 0.68
C HIS A 67 -3.45 5.05 2.05
N MET A 68 -3.01 4.21 3.00
CA MET A 68 -3.66 4.05 4.31
C MET A 68 -2.71 4.45 5.45
N GLY A 69 -1.97 5.56 5.30
CA GLY A 69 -1.12 6.08 6.38
C GLY A 69 -0.07 5.09 6.89
N PHE A 70 0.48 4.26 6.01
CA PHE A 70 1.43 3.18 6.31
C PHE A 70 0.88 2.12 7.27
N LEU A 71 -0.42 1.83 7.15
CA LEU A 71 -1.09 0.69 7.76
C LEU A 71 -1.45 -0.31 6.66
N CYS A 72 -1.31 -1.60 6.95
CA CYS A 72 -1.63 -2.64 5.97
C CYS A 72 -3.13 -2.96 5.97
N PRO A 73 -3.88 -2.68 4.89
CA PRO A 73 -5.31 -2.96 4.83
C PRO A 73 -5.61 -4.46 4.95
N GLU A 74 -4.75 -5.29 4.35
CA GLU A 74 -4.90 -6.75 4.34
C GLU A 74 -4.70 -7.37 5.73
N SER A 75 -3.80 -6.82 6.56
CA SER A 75 -3.51 -7.41 7.87
C SER A 75 -4.29 -6.75 9.02
N GLN A 76 -4.57 -5.46 8.91
CA GLN A 76 -5.12 -4.67 10.04
C GLN A 76 -6.60 -4.37 9.91
N CYS A 77 -7.24 -4.64 8.76
CA CYS A 77 -8.68 -4.60 8.61
C CYS A 77 -9.23 -6.03 8.56
N PRO A 78 -10.25 -6.40 9.36
CA PRO A 78 -10.92 -7.70 9.23
C PRO A 78 -11.64 -7.86 7.89
N LYS A 79 -11.95 -6.74 7.23
CA LYS A 79 -12.63 -6.71 5.94
C LYS A 79 -11.68 -6.63 4.75
N HIS A 80 -10.37 -6.53 5.01
CA HIS A 80 -9.32 -6.44 3.98
C HIS A 80 -9.54 -5.32 2.93
N ILE A 81 -10.29 -4.27 3.27
CA ILE A 81 -10.65 -3.19 2.35
C ILE A 81 -9.51 -2.18 2.19
N ARG A 82 -9.27 -1.78 0.93
CA ARG A 82 -8.29 -0.72 0.58
C ARG A 82 -8.91 0.67 0.52
N ASN A 83 -10.21 0.73 0.25
CA ASN A 83 -11.00 1.96 0.18
C ASN A 83 -12.05 1.94 1.30
N GLY A 84 -12.14 3.02 2.05
CA GLY A 84 -13.00 3.15 3.22
C GLY A 84 -13.01 4.60 3.69
N ALA A 85 -13.49 4.91 4.90
CA ALA A 85 -13.96 3.99 5.93
C ALA A 85 -15.21 3.17 5.53
N CYS A 86 -15.44 2.02 6.19
CA CYS A 86 -16.60 1.15 5.92
C CYS A 86 -17.88 1.52 6.66
N GLY A 87 -17.93 2.65 7.37
CA GLY A 87 -19.05 3.03 8.24
C GLY A 87 -19.15 2.26 9.56
N GLY A 88 -18.60 1.05 9.64
CA GLY A 88 -18.62 0.19 10.83
C GLY A 88 -17.66 0.57 11.96
N SER A 89 -17.30 1.85 12.12
CA SER A 89 -16.47 2.30 13.25
C SER A 89 -17.33 3.01 14.27
N ASN A 90 -17.20 2.64 15.54
CA ASN A 90 -17.93 3.26 16.65
C ASN A 90 -16.93 3.80 17.68
N HIS A 91 -16.97 5.11 17.97
CA HIS A 91 -16.00 5.78 18.85
C HIS A 91 -14.53 5.41 18.56
N GLY A 92 -14.18 5.32 17.26
CA GLY A 92 -12.85 4.95 16.77
C GLY A 92 -12.51 3.45 16.86
N ARG A 93 -13.37 2.60 17.42
CA ARG A 93 -13.22 1.13 17.48
C ARG A 93 -13.77 0.44 16.24
N CYS A 94 -13.34 -0.78 15.98
CA CYS A 94 -13.83 -1.60 14.86
C CYS A 94 -15.10 -2.36 15.27
N GLU A 95 -16.14 -2.42 14.41
CA GLU A 95 -17.36 -3.21 14.71
C GLU A 95 -17.10 -4.71 14.88
N VAL A 96 -16.16 -5.28 14.11
CA VAL A 96 -15.87 -6.72 14.14
C VAL A 96 -15.04 -7.07 15.37
N PHE A 97 -14.17 -6.15 15.80
CA PHE A 97 -13.26 -6.31 16.94
C PHE A 97 -13.31 -5.05 17.82
N PRO A 98 -14.29 -4.95 18.74
CA PRO A 98 -14.51 -3.75 19.54
C PRO A 98 -13.35 -3.40 20.49
N ASP A 99 -12.53 -4.38 20.83
CA ASP A 99 -11.36 -4.28 21.70
C ASP A 99 -10.18 -3.53 21.05
N ARG A 100 -10.19 -3.34 19.72
CA ARG A 100 -9.10 -2.69 18.98
C ARG A 100 -9.55 -1.42 18.24
N TRP A 101 -8.59 -0.51 18.04
CA TRP A 101 -8.80 0.68 17.22
C TRP A 101 -9.02 0.31 15.75
N CYS A 102 -10.00 0.95 15.11
CA CYS A 102 -10.25 0.82 13.69
C CYS A 102 -9.02 1.31 12.89
N VAL A 103 -8.60 0.53 11.89
CA VAL A 103 -7.44 0.89 11.05
C VAL A 103 -7.66 2.22 10.30
N TRP A 104 -8.89 2.50 9.86
CA TRP A 104 -9.23 3.77 9.19
C TRP A 104 -9.20 4.96 10.15
N HIS A 105 -9.62 4.77 11.40
CA HIS A 105 -9.47 5.79 12.43
C HIS A 105 -7.99 6.09 12.70
N ARG A 106 -7.15 5.05 12.81
CA ARG A 106 -5.69 5.21 12.96
C ARG A 106 -5.03 5.87 11.75
N ALA A 107 -5.45 5.51 10.53
CA ALA A 107 -4.96 6.12 9.30
C ALA A 107 -5.28 7.63 9.28
N TYR A 108 -6.53 7.99 9.62
CA TYR A 108 -6.94 9.38 9.76
C TYR A 108 -6.08 10.14 10.78
N LEU A 109 -5.89 9.61 11.99
CA LEU A 109 -5.06 10.27 13.00
C LEU A 109 -3.62 10.50 12.52
N ARG A 110 -3.02 9.54 11.80
CA ARG A 110 -1.68 9.68 11.22
C ARG A 110 -1.61 10.76 10.14
N LEU A 111 -2.59 10.78 9.23
CA LEU A 111 -2.61 11.72 8.10
C LEU A 111 -3.00 13.14 8.55
N ASN A 112 -3.95 13.27 9.47
CA ASN A 112 -4.34 14.53 10.08
C ASN A 112 -3.18 15.17 10.84
N HIS A 113 -2.44 14.37 11.63
CA HIS A 113 -1.24 14.88 12.32
C HIS A 113 -0.16 15.36 11.35
N ALA A 114 -0.06 14.74 10.17
CA ALA A 114 0.87 15.12 9.12
C ALA A 114 0.36 16.25 8.19
N GLY A 115 -0.82 16.82 8.48
CA GLY A 115 -1.41 17.90 7.68
C GLY A 115 -1.84 17.48 6.27
N VAL A 116 -2.11 16.19 6.05
CA VAL A 116 -2.43 15.61 4.73
C VAL A 116 -3.64 14.66 4.80
N ALA A 117 -4.62 14.97 5.66
CA ALA A 117 -5.84 14.17 5.81
C ALA A 117 -6.66 14.11 4.51
N ASP A 118 -6.62 15.18 3.71
CA ASP A 118 -7.39 15.28 2.46
C ASP A 118 -7.05 14.18 1.46
N ARG A 119 -5.84 13.63 1.53
CA ARG A 119 -5.39 12.49 0.71
C ARG A 119 -6.21 11.22 0.91
N MET A 120 -6.99 11.10 2.00
CA MET A 120 -7.92 10.00 2.19
C MET A 120 -9.13 10.05 1.25
N PHE A 121 -9.45 11.24 0.74
CA PHE A 121 -10.58 11.46 -0.17
C PHE A 121 -10.14 11.57 -1.64
N GLU A 122 -8.82 11.56 -1.89
CA GLU A 122 -8.25 11.64 -3.22
C GLU A 122 -8.39 10.30 -3.97
N GLY A 123 -9.53 10.15 -4.63
CA GLY A 123 -9.79 9.06 -5.57
C GLY A 123 -9.94 7.68 -4.94
N CYS A 124 -9.89 6.66 -5.79
CA CYS A 124 -10.07 5.27 -5.39
C CYS A 124 -8.78 4.49 -5.67
N VAL A 125 -8.30 3.74 -4.68
CA VAL A 125 -7.22 2.77 -4.88
C VAL A 125 -7.78 1.60 -5.68
N PRO A 126 -7.19 1.22 -6.83
CA PRO A 126 -7.66 0.07 -7.59
C PRO A 126 -7.73 -1.19 -6.72
N PRO A 127 -8.65 -2.12 -7.04
CA PRO A 127 -8.76 -3.38 -6.31
C PRO A 127 -7.44 -4.14 -6.37
N ARG A 128 -7.25 -5.01 -5.37
CA ARG A 128 -6.09 -5.89 -5.30
C ARG A 128 -5.96 -6.73 -6.56
N MET A 129 -4.76 -6.72 -7.14
CA MET A 129 -4.40 -7.68 -8.19
C MET A 129 -4.00 -9.02 -7.57
N TRP A 130 -4.90 -10.00 -7.67
CA TRP A 130 -4.73 -11.32 -7.05
C TRP A 130 -3.67 -12.16 -7.75
N GLU A 131 -3.37 -11.86 -9.01
CA GLU A 131 -2.31 -12.48 -9.80
C GLU A 131 -0.92 -12.26 -9.17
N LEU A 132 -0.76 -11.24 -8.34
CA LEU A 132 0.47 -10.92 -7.61
C LEU A 132 0.54 -11.58 -6.23
N ASN A 133 -0.44 -12.38 -5.82
CA ASN A 133 -0.44 -12.99 -4.50
C ASN A 133 0.84 -13.81 -4.23
N GLN A 134 1.41 -13.67 -3.03
CA GLN A 134 2.67 -14.29 -2.61
C GLN A 134 3.89 -13.89 -3.48
N THR A 135 3.85 -12.79 -4.23
CA THR A 135 5.02 -12.26 -4.95
C THR A 135 5.61 -11.03 -4.25
N SER A 136 6.82 -10.62 -4.66
CA SER A 136 7.51 -9.43 -4.11
C SER A 136 6.81 -8.15 -4.55
N SER A 137 6.29 -7.39 -3.57
CA SER A 137 5.68 -6.09 -3.85
C SER A 137 6.69 -5.02 -4.21
N TRP A 138 7.96 -5.16 -3.81
CA TRP A 138 9.04 -4.26 -4.25
C TRP A 138 9.35 -4.43 -5.74
N LEU A 139 9.52 -5.68 -6.20
CA LEU A 139 9.72 -5.97 -7.63
C LEU A 139 8.52 -5.54 -8.45
N ASN A 140 7.29 -5.85 -8.00
CA ASN A 140 6.09 -5.48 -8.73
C ASN A 140 5.91 -3.97 -8.88
N TYR A 141 6.27 -3.19 -7.85
CA TYR A 141 6.26 -1.73 -7.93
C TYR A 141 7.25 -1.20 -8.98
N HIS A 142 8.51 -1.64 -8.91
CA HIS A 142 9.58 -1.14 -9.79
C HIS A 142 9.47 -1.64 -11.23
N LEU A 143 8.87 -2.80 -11.45
CA LEU A 143 8.59 -3.35 -12.79
C LEU A 143 7.23 -2.90 -13.33
N GLY A 144 6.48 -2.09 -12.58
CA GLY A 144 5.20 -1.55 -13.03
C GLY A 144 4.13 -2.63 -13.22
N ARG A 145 4.13 -3.66 -12.37
CA ARG A 145 3.12 -4.73 -12.35
C ARG A 145 1.98 -4.44 -11.39
N ASP A 146 2.19 -3.55 -10.42
CA ASP A 146 1.27 -3.25 -9.32
C ASP A 146 0.20 -2.19 -9.66
N HIS A 147 -0.75 -1.96 -8.74
CA HIS A 147 -1.89 -1.05 -8.97
C HIS A 147 -1.48 0.41 -9.20
N GLN A 148 -0.25 0.76 -8.83
CA GLN A 148 0.30 2.10 -9.02
C GLN A 148 0.78 2.32 -10.47
N SER A 149 0.93 1.26 -11.26
CA SER A 149 1.19 1.34 -12.70
C SER A 149 -0.11 1.55 -13.52
N VAL A 150 0.02 1.98 -14.78
CA VAL A 150 -1.09 1.97 -15.77
C VAL A 150 -1.04 0.73 -16.69
N ALA A 151 -0.24 -0.26 -16.32
CA ALA A 151 0.02 -1.42 -17.18
C ALA A 151 -1.16 -2.42 -17.20
N GLY A 152 -1.93 -2.50 -16.11
CA GLY A 152 -3.07 -3.40 -15.98
C GLY A 152 -4.34 -2.85 -16.65
N ALA A 153 -5.17 -3.75 -17.20
CA ALA A 153 -6.48 -3.37 -17.75
C ALA A 153 -7.38 -2.72 -16.68
N ILE A 154 -7.39 -3.30 -15.47
CA ILE A 154 -8.11 -2.77 -14.31
C ILE A 154 -7.57 -1.39 -13.92
N THR A 155 -6.24 -1.21 -13.85
CA THR A 155 -5.66 0.06 -13.42
C THR A 155 -5.85 1.17 -14.44
N ARG A 156 -5.89 0.84 -15.75
CA ARG A 156 -6.30 1.78 -16.80
C ARG A 156 -7.72 2.25 -16.59
N HIS A 157 -8.65 1.33 -16.32
CA HIS A 157 -10.05 1.67 -16.10
C HIS A 157 -10.29 2.44 -14.79
N CYS A 158 -9.64 2.05 -13.69
CA CYS A 158 -9.79 2.77 -12.42
C CYS A 158 -9.20 4.20 -12.45
N LYS A 159 -8.24 4.46 -13.35
CA LYS A 159 -7.62 5.79 -13.51
C LYS A 159 -8.30 6.66 -14.57
N THR A 160 -9.37 6.20 -15.23
CA THR A 160 -10.18 7.09 -16.06
C THR A 160 -11.00 8.03 -15.18
N ASP A 161 -11.14 9.30 -15.59
CA ASP A 161 -11.81 10.40 -14.86
C ASP A 161 -13.25 10.10 -14.41
N THR A 162 -13.84 9.00 -14.88
CA THR A 162 -15.20 8.57 -14.55
C THR A 162 -15.37 8.18 -13.08
N CYS A 163 -14.31 7.77 -12.37
CA CYS A 163 -14.42 7.42 -10.94
C CYS A 163 -14.67 8.64 -10.04
N PHE A 164 -14.48 9.87 -10.55
CA PHE A 164 -14.75 11.13 -9.85
C PHE A 164 -16.01 11.85 -10.32
N LYS A 165 -16.63 11.45 -11.44
CA LYS A 165 -17.67 12.25 -12.12
C LYS A 165 -19.12 11.96 -11.70
N SER A 166 -19.34 11.40 -10.53
CA SER A 166 -20.68 11.40 -9.93
C SER A 166 -20.61 11.40 -8.40
N ALA A 167 -20.04 12.46 -7.83
CA ALA A 167 -20.42 12.88 -6.50
C ALA A 167 -21.44 14.02 -6.66
N PHE A 168 -22.60 13.83 -6.02
CA PHE A 168 -23.75 14.71 -5.88
C PHE A 168 -23.46 16.22 -5.86
#